data_AF-A0A1G2YL89-F1
#
_entry.id   AF-A0A1G2YL89-F1
#
_cell.length_a   1.000
_cell.length_b   1.000
_cell.length_c   1.000
_cell.angle_alpha   90.00
_cell.angle_beta   90.00
_cell.angle_gamma   90.00
#
_symmetry.space_group_name_H-M   'P 1'
#
loop_
_entity.id
_entity.type
_entity.pdbx_description
1 polymer ?
#
loop_
_entity_poly.entity_id
_entity_poly.type
_entity_poly.pdbx_seq_one_letter_code
_entity_poly.pdbx_strand_id
1 'polypeptide(L)'
;MISDTPQEVLEIQYKLYRKMSPAKKFKIVCDAYDFGQSLAKAGIRMRFPKATEKEVKQIWAKEHLGEELYNQVYGKTNEHTTTNRSS
;
A
#
# COMPACT_ATOMS: atom_id res chain seq x y z
N MET A 1 21.35 19.42 12.92
CA MET A 1 19.91 19.58 12.65
C MET A 1 19.20 19.49 13.99
N ILE A 2 18.59 20.58 14.48
CA ILE A 2 17.78 20.54 15.71
C ILE A 2 16.45 19.89 15.31
N SER A 3 16.09 18.80 15.98
CA SER A 3 14.78 18.16 15.81
C SER A 3 13.72 19.06 16.45
N ASP A 4 12.60 19.30 15.77
CA ASP A 4 11.42 19.98 16.36
C ASP A 4 10.83 19.21 17.55
N THR A 5 11.29 17.97 17.76
CA THR A 5 10.94 17.16 18.93
C THR A 5 12.03 17.31 20.01
N PRO A 6 11.69 17.83 21.21
CA PRO A 6 12.62 17.89 22.34
C PRO A 6 13.19 16.51 22.70
N GLN A 7 14.42 16.50 23.21
CA GLN A 7 15.14 15.26 23.53
C GLN A 7 14.39 14.40 24.56
N GLU A 8 13.78 15.01 25.59
CA GLU A 8 13.00 14.24 26.57
C GLU A 8 11.81 13.51 25.96
N VAL A 9 11.19 14.06 24.91
CA VAL A 9 10.04 13.46 24.23
C VAL A 9 10.47 12.24 23.41
N LEU A 10 11.61 12.33 22.72
CA LEU A 10 12.21 11.19 22.01
C LEU A 10 12.55 10.04 22.97
N GLU A 11 13.11 10.35 24.13
CA GLU A 11 13.47 9.34 25.13
C GLU A 11 12.25 8.63 25.70
N ILE A 12 11.15 9.36 25.95
CA ILE A 12 9.87 8.78 26.36
C ILE A 12 9.34 7.87 25.25
N GLN A 13 9.35 8.33 24.00
CA GLN A 13 8.90 7.55 22.85
C GLN A 13 9.68 6.24 22.70
N TYR A 14 11.01 6.27 22.84
CA TYR A 14 11.84 5.06 22.81
C TYR A 14 11.53 4.11 23.96
N LYS A 15 11.33 4.62 25.17
CA LYS A 15 10.93 3.79 26.32
C LYS A 15 9.59 3.11 26.06
N LEU A 16 8.62 3.83 25.48
CA LEU A 16 7.31 3.28 25.11
C LEU A 16 7.47 2.16 24.08
N TYR A 17 8.20 2.40 22.97
CA TYR A 17 8.42 1.37 21.95
C TYR A 17 9.15 0.14 22.50
N ARG A 18 10.17 0.30 23.35
CA ARG A 18 10.89 -0.84 23.94
C ARG A 18 9.98 -1.70 24.83
N LYS A 19 9.03 -1.09 25.52
CA LYS A 19 8.04 -1.79 26.37
C LYS A 19 6.90 -2.45 25.58
N MET A 20 6.71 -2.12 24.31
CA MET A 20 5.66 -2.76 23.51
C MET A 20 6.00 -4.22 23.22
N SER A 21 4.97 -5.08 23.28
CA SER A 21 5.09 -6.45 22.79
C SER A 21 5.40 -6.47 21.28
N PRO A 22 6.06 -7.53 20.78
CA PRO A 22 6.31 -7.70 19.34
C PRO A 22 5.03 -7.60 18.49
N ALA A 23 3.92 -8.20 18.96
CA ALA A 23 2.63 -8.14 18.27
C ALA A 23 2.10 -6.71 18.13
N LYS A 24 2.24 -5.88 19.17
CA LYS A 24 1.82 -4.47 19.12
C LYS A 24 2.67 -3.65 18.15
N LYS A 25 3.98 -3.91 18.11
CA LYS A 25 4.87 -3.28 17.11
C LYS A 25 4.48 -3.68 15.69
N PHE A 26 4.25 -4.96 15.47
CA PHE A 26 3.84 -5.47 14.17
C PHE A 26 2.53 -4.85 13.71
N LYS A 27 1.55 -4.73 14.61
CA LYS A 27 0.30 -4.03 14.31
C LYS A 27 0.53 -2.59 13.83
N ILE A 28 1.39 -1.81 14.49
CA ILE A 28 1.71 -0.44 14.06
C ILE A 28 2.28 -0.43 12.64
N VAL A 29 3.15 -1.39 12.30
CA VAL A 29 3.71 -1.51 10.95
C VAL A 29 2.62 -1.85 9.92
N CYS A 30 1.73 -2.79 10.23
CA CYS A 30 0.58 -3.12 9.37
C CYS A 30 -0.34 -1.91 9.17
N ASP A 31 -0.71 -1.22 10.25
CA ASP A 31 -1.58 -0.05 10.20
C ASP A 31 -0.93 1.06 9.34
N ALA A 32 0.39 1.26 9.45
CA ALA A 32 1.13 2.20 8.60
C ALA A 32 1.16 1.77 7.12
N TYR A 33 1.30 0.47 6.84
CA TYR A 33 1.24 -0.07 5.48
C TYR A 33 -0.14 0.18 4.84
N ASP A 34 -1.23 -0.10 5.57
CA ASP A 34 -2.59 0.13 5.09
C ASP A 34 -2.88 1.61 4.84
N PHE A 35 -2.35 2.49 5.70
CA PHE A 35 -2.42 3.93 5.48
C PHE A 35 -1.66 4.35 4.21
N GLY A 36 -0.44 3.85 4.00
CA GLY A 36 0.35 4.12 2.81
C GLY A 36 -0.35 3.67 1.53
N GLN A 37 -0.97 2.47 1.53
CA GLN A 37 -1.80 2.00 0.42
C GLN A 37 -2.97 2.94 0.13
N SER A 38 -3.64 3.42 1.18
CA SER A 38 -4.79 4.32 1.05
C SER A 38 -4.39 5.66 0.42
N LEU A 39 -3.23 6.20 0.84
CA LEU A 39 -2.66 7.42 0.28
C LEU A 39 -2.29 7.24 -1.21
N ALA A 40 -1.63 6.14 -1.56
CA ALA A 40 -1.28 5.84 -2.96
C ALA A 40 -2.53 5.76 -3.85
N LYS A 41 -3.58 5.05 -3.38
CA LYS A 41 -4.86 4.95 -4.10
C LYS A 41 -5.57 6.29 -4.23
N ALA A 42 -5.49 7.16 -3.22
CA ALA A 42 -6.02 8.53 -3.32
C ALA A 42 -5.31 9.32 -4.43
N GLY A 43 -3.97 9.24 -4.50
CA GLY A 43 -3.19 9.84 -5.59
C GLY A 43 -3.59 9.30 -6.98
N ILE A 44 -3.84 8.01 -7.10
CA ILE A 44 -4.33 7.40 -8.35
C ILE A 44 -5.70 7.96 -8.73
N ARG A 45 -6.66 8.06 -7.79
CA ARG A 45 -7.98 8.67 -8.05
C ARG A 45 -7.87 10.12 -8.52
N MET A 46 -6.92 10.88 -7.98
CA MET A 46 -6.66 12.26 -8.42
C MET A 46 -6.15 12.31 -9.87
N ARG A 47 -5.25 11.40 -10.26
CA ARG A 47 -4.72 11.32 -11.64
C ARG A 47 -5.73 10.74 -12.64
N PHE A 48 -6.59 9.83 -12.18
CA PHE A 48 -7.58 9.11 -12.99
C PHE A 48 -8.99 9.26 -12.40
N PRO A 49 -9.61 10.45 -12.49
CA PRO A 49 -10.87 10.76 -11.80
C PRO A 49 -12.08 9.94 -12.27
N LYS A 50 -11.98 9.29 -13.43
CA LYS A 50 -13.04 8.42 -13.98
C LYS A 50 -12.78 6.93 -13.73
N ALA A 51 -11.66 6.57 -13.11
CA ALA A 51 -11.34 5.18 -12.82
C ALA A 51 -12.30 4.62 -11.77
N THR A 52 -12.82 3.43 -12.04
CA THR A 52 -13.55 2.62 -11.07
C THR A 52 -12.62 2.13 -9.96
N GLU A 53 -13.18 1.73 -8.81
CA GLU A 53 -12.38 1.17 -7.71
C GLU A 53 -11.57 -0.07 -8.11
N LYS A 54 -12.11 -0.87 -9.04
CA LYS A 54 -11.39 -2.03 -9.61
C LYS A 54 -10.17 -1.57 -10.39
N GLU A 55 -10.31 -0.55 -11.24
CA GLU A 55 -9.20 0.00 -12.02
C GLU A 55 -8.16 0.68 -11.13
N VAL A 56 -8.58 1.43 -10.12
CA VAL A 56 -7.67 2.02 -9.12
C VAL A 56 -6.85 0.94 -8.42
N LYS A 57 -7.48 -0.17 -8.04
CA LYS A 57 -6.78 -1.32 -7.43
C LYS A 57 -5.79 -1.96 -8.41
N GLN A 58 -6.14 -2.12 -9.67
CA GLN A 58 -5.25 -2.71 -10.69
C GLN A 58 -4.05 -1.81 -10.97
N ILE A 59 -4.27 -0.50 -11.12
CA ILE A 59 -3.20 0.50 -11.30
C ILE A 59 -2.27 0.47 -10.09
N TRP A 60 -2.82 0.51 -8.87
CA TRP A 60 -2.03 0.42 -7.64
C TRP A 60 -1.22 -0.88 -7.58
N ALA A 61 -1.83 -2.02 -7.89
CA ALA A 61 -1.14 -3.31 -7.86
C ALA A 61 -0.01 -3.37 -8.89
N LYS A 62 -0.21 -2.84 -10.09
CA LYS A 62 0.82 -2.79 -11.14
C LYS A 62 1.99 -1.88 -10.75
N GLU A 63 1.71 -0.69 -10.19
CA GLU A 63 2.73 0.24 -9.71
C GLU A 63 3.49 -0.31 -8.50
N HIS A 64 2.81 -0.98 -7.56
CA HIS A 64 3.41 -1.50 -6.32
C HIS A 64 4.28 -2.74 -6.54
N LEU A 65 3.82 -3.68 -7.37
CA LEU A 65 4.50 -4.95 -7.63
C LEU A 65 5.57 -4.83 -8.72
N GLY A 66 5.43 -3.84 -9.61
CA GLY A 66 6.17 -3.82 -10.88
C GLY A 66 5.62 -4.84 -11.87
N GLU A 67 6.10 -4.77 -13.11
CA GLU A 67 5.51 -5.50 -14.24
C GLU A 67 5.64 -7.02 -14.12
N GLU A 68 6.81 -7.52 -13.71
CA GLU A 68 7.06 -8.96 -13.60
C GLU A 68 6.14 -9.62 -12.57
N LEU A 69 6.16 -9.14 -11.32
CA LEU A 69 5.34 -9.69 -10.24
C LEU A 69 3.84 -9.47 -10.48
N TYR A 70 3.46 -8.33 -11.05
CA TYR A 70 2.08 -8.09 -11.43
C TYR A 70 1.60 -9.14 -12.45
N ASN A 71 2.39 -9.45 -13.48
CA ASN A 71 2.02 -10.45 -14.48
C ASN A 71 1.99 -11.87 -13.90
N GLN A 72 2.87 -12.20 -12.96
CA GLN A 72 2.82 -13.50 -12.26
C GLN A 72 1.53 -13.68 -11.45
N VAL A 73 1.06 -12.63 -10.79
CA VAL A 73 -0.12 -12.67 -9.91
C VAL A 73 -1.43 -12.47 -10.67
N TYR A 74 -1.46 -11.56 -11.66
CA TYR A 74 -2.68 -11.13 -12.36
C TYR A 74 -2.73 -11.52 -13.85
N GLY A 75 -1.60 -11.83 -14.48
CA GLY A 75 -1.54 -12.12 -15.93
C GLY A 75 -2.33 -13.36 -16.34
N LYS A 76 -2.28 -14.43 -15.53
CA LYS A 76 -3.01 -15.70 -15.79
C LYS A 76 -4.53 -15.54 -15.76
N THR A 77 -5.05 -14.54 -15.07
CA THR A 77 -6.49 -14.32 -14.91
C THR A 77 -7.13 -13.65 -16.14
N ASN A 78 -6.33 -12.97 -16.98
CA ASN A 78 -6.82 -12.23 -18.13
C ASN A 78 -6.92 -13.06 -19.43
N GLU A 79 -6.28 -14.23 -19.49
CA GLU A 79 -6.27 -15.12 -20.67
C GLU A 79 -7.58 -15.87 -20.89
N HIS A 80 -8.43 -16.00 -19.86
CA HIS A 80 -9.72 -16.69 -19.97
C HIS A 80 -10.90 -15.81 -20.42
N THR A 81 -10.73 -14.49 -20.53
CA THR A 81 -11.82 -13.57 -20.90
C THR A 81 -11.81 -13.10 -22.37
N THR A 82 -10.82 -13.48 -23.17
CA THR A 82 -10.70 -13.03 -24.57
C THR A 82 -11.10 -14.07 -25.62
N THR A 83 -11.47 -15.31 -25.25
CA THR A 83 -11.82 -16.36 -26.22
C THR A 83 -13.29 -16.34 -26.69
N ASN A 84 -14.17 -15.50 -26.15
CA ASN A 84 -15.59 -15.53 -26.55
C ASN A 84 -16.14 -14.16 -26.99
N ARG A 85 -15.66 -13.70 -28.16
CA ARG A 85 -16.38 -12.69 -28.96
C ARG A 85 -16.03 -12.80 -30.44
N SER A 86 -16.35 -13.95 -31.03
CA SER A 86 -16.41 -14.14 -32.49
C SER A 86 -17.26 -15.37 -32.79
N SER A 87 -18.58 -15.20 -32.82
CA SER A 87 -19.57 -15.99 -33.57
C SER A 87 -20.86 -15.20 -33.64
#